data_AF-A0A345U6Z8-F1
#
_entry.id   AF-A0A345U6Z8-F1
#
_cell.length_a   1.000
_cell.length_b   1.000
_cell.length_c   1.000
_cell.angle_alpha   90.00
_cell.angle_beta   90.00
_cell.angle_gamma   90.00
#
_symmetry.space_group_name_H-M   'P 1'
#
loop_
_entity.id
_entity.type
_entity.pdbx_description
1 polymer ?
#
loop_
_entity_poly.entity_id
_entity_poly.type
_entity_poly.pdbx_seq_one_letter_code
_entity_poly.pdbx_strand_id
1 'polypeptide(L)'
;MKDLNCNSIMTEHFTSLDISSDIPKQIKMIKQIIQSGKIGQEALLNFLVNRCIIQKKNVEVLDGLIFELLYFDSVDDIKKRLNSYFSFGLIDLTSSLQLNYQPLQDLLINQNFQQADKLTQSYLCSLANLDREYNRNWLYFTDIFSLPTEDLYILDKLWRVYSRNKFGFSIQRKIWLSINCNWDKLWVQIGWNKNGIPARYPHEFIWNIDAPDGHLPLFNQLRGVQVISALFNHSVWSGDE
;
A
#
# COMPACT_ATOMS: atom_id res chain seq x y z
N MET A 1 -9.23 -36.91 -15.96
CA MET A 1 -10.44 -36.63 -15.12
C MET A 1 -10.13 -35.82 -13.85
N LYS A 2 -8.96 -35.96 -13.21
CA LYS A 2 -8.60 -35.12 -12.05
C LYS A 2 -8.34 -33.63 -12.39
N ASP A 3 -7.79 -33.34 -13.57
CA ASP A 3 -7.41 -31.97 -13.95
C ASP A 3 -8.59 -31.05 -14.29
N LEU A 4 -9.66 -31.60 -14.87
CA LEU A 4 -10.89 -30.86 -15.18
C LEU A 4 -11.64 -30.42 -13.92
N ASN A 5 -11.66 -31.27 -12.88
CA ASN A 5 -12.29 -30.95 -11.60
C ASN A 5 -11.47 -29.91 -10.80
N CYS A 6 -10.14 -29.99 -10.88
CA CYS A 6 -9.25 -29.00 -10.26
C CYS A 6 -9.43 -27.61 -10.91
N ASN A 7 -9.56 -27.55 -12.23
CA ASN A 7 -9.78 -26.30 -12.96
C ASN A 7 -11.15 -25.68 -12.67
N SER A 8 -12.24 -26.46 -12.56
CA SER A 8 -13.55 -25.87 -12.23
C SER A 8 -13.60 -25.35 -10.79
N ILE A 9 -13.03 -26.10 -9.83
CA ILE A 9 -12.92 -25.69 -8.42
C ILE A 9 -12.07 -24.42 -8.29
N MET A 10 -10.95 -24.32 -9.01
CA MET A 10 -10.13 -23.11 -9.02
C MET A 10 -10.88 -21.91 -9.61
N THR A 11 -11.65 -22.11 -10.69
CA THR A 11 -12.42 -21.04 -11.33
C THR A 11 -13.50 -20.49 -10.39
N GLU A 12 -14.19 -21.35 -9.64
CA GLU A 12 -15.15 -20.94 -8.60
C GLU A 12 -14.45 -20.22 -7.42
N HIS A 13 -13.27 -20.68 -7.00
CA HIS A 13 -12.46 -20.00 -5.98
C HIS A 13 -11.99 -18.61 -6.43
N PHE A 14 -11.58 -18.44 -7.69
CA PHE A 14 -11.17 -17.14 -8.21
C PHE A 14 -12.34 -16.17 -8.37
N THR A 15 -13.50 -16.68 -8.78
CA THR A 15 -14.72 -15.87 -8.88
C THR A 15 -15.18 -15.40 -7.49
N SER A 16 -15.10 -16.26 -6.47
CA SER A 16 -15.41 -15.89 -5.09
C SER A 16 -14.35 -14.98 -4.43
N LEU A 17 -13.08 -15.08 -4.83
CA LEU A 17 -12.02 -14.14 -4.42
C LEU A 17 -12.27 -12.72 -4.94
N ASP A 18 -12.64 -12.60 -6.22
CA ASP A 18 -12.95 -11.31 -6.86
C ASP A 18 -14.23 -10.66 -6.26
N ILE A 19 -15.18 -11.46 -5.76
CA ILE A 19 -16.43 -10.95 -5.18
C ILE A 19 -16.31 -10.61 -3.69
N SER A 20 -15.41 -11.27 -2.95
CA SER A 20 -15.27 -11.06 -1.50
C SER A 20 -14.56 -9.75 -1.19
N SER A 21 -15.22 -8.80 -0.52
CA SER A 21 -14.59 -7.54 -0.06
C SER A 21 -13.82 -7.67 1.28
N ASP A 22 -13.94 -8.80 1.98
CA ASP A 22 -13.28 -9.02 3.28
C ASP A 22 -11.84 -9.53 3.13
N ILE A 23 -10.87 -8.68 3.47
CA ILE A 23 -9.43 -8.94 3.33
C ILE A 23 -8.97 -10.18 4.13
N PRO A 24 -9.29 -10.34 5.43
CA PRO A 24 -8.99 -11.56 6.18
C PRO A 24 -9.47 -12.85 5.50
N LYS A 25 -10.69 -12.84 4.94
CA LYS A 25 -11.24 -13.98 4.20
C LYS A 25 -10.48 -14.22 2.89
N GLN A 26 -10.16 -13.18 2.13
CA GLN A 26 -9.32 -13.30 0.93
C GLN A 26 -7.95 -13.92 1.26
N ILE A 27 -7.26 -13.41 2.28
CA ILE A 27 -5.96 -13.95 2.74
C ILE A 27 -6.09 -15.43 3.10
N LYS A 28 -7.12 -15.80 3.85
CA LYS A 28 -7.36 -17.20 4.23
C LYS A 28 -7.54 -18.09 2.99
N MET A 29 -8.33 -17.65 2.02
CA MET A 29 -8.55 -18.39 0.77
C MET A 29 -7.27 -18.51 -0.06
N ILE A 30 -6.51 -17.41 -0.23
CA ILE A 30 -5.23 -17.45 -0.97
C ILE A 30 -4.24 -18.41 -0.29
N LYS A 31 -4.13 -18.38 1.04
CA LYS A 31 -3.29 -19.33 1.79
C LYS A 31 -3.72 -20.79 1.59
N GLN A 32 -5.02 -21.08 1.57
CA GLN A 32 -5.52 -22.43 1.26
C GLN A 32 -5.12 -22.88 -0.16
N ILE A 33 -5.19 -21.97 -1.14
CA ILE A 33 -4.78 -22.27 -2.51
C ILE A 33 -3.26 -22.52 -2.58
N ILE A 34 -2.44 -21.72 -1.89
CA ILE A 34 -0.98 -21.94 -1.81
C ILE A 34 -0.65 -23.30 -1.15
N GLN A 35 -1.39 -23.67 -0.11
CA GLN A 35 -1.26 -24.95 0.59
C GLN A 35 -1.68 -26.17 -0.24
N SER A 36 -2.43 -25.98 -1.34
CA SER A 36 -2.74 -27.05 -2.30
C SER A 36 -1.53 -27.48 -3.16
N GLY A 37 -0.36 -26.85 -2.94
CA GLY A 37 0.90 -27.17 -3.58
C GLY A 37 1.12 -26.40 -4.87
N LYS A 38 2.03 -26.91 -5.70
CA LYS A 38 2.49 -26.21 -6.92
C LYS A 38 1.34 -25.82 -7.85
N ILE A 39 0.33 -26.69 -7.99
CA ILE A 39 -0.81 -26.47 -8.88
C ILE A 39 -1.59 -25.20 -8.48
N GLY A 40 -1.92 -25.03 -7.19
CA GLY A 40 -2.63 -23.83 -6.73
C GLY A 40 -1.78 -22.57 -6.82
N GLN A 41 -0.47 -22.68 -6.56
CA GLN A 41 0.47 -21.55 -6.71
C GLN A 41 0.59 -21.11 -8.17
N GLU A 42 0.64 -22.06 -9.12
CA GLU A 42 0.60 -21.77 -10.56
C GLU A 42 -0.71 -21.09 -10.97
N ALA A 43 -1.84 -21.54 -10.43
CA ALA A 43 -3.13 -20.96 -10.72
C ALA A 43 -3.22 -19.51 -10.24
N LEU A 44 -2.74 -19.20 -9.02
CA LEU A 44 -2.66 -17.84 -8.50
C LEU A 44 -1.74 -16.95 -9.34
N LEU A 45 -0.57 -17.45 -9.73
CA LEU A 45 0.36 -16.72 -10.59
C LEU A 45 -0.27 -16.41 -11.94
N ASN A 46 -0.90 -17.40 -12.59
CA ASN A 46 -1.56 -17.22 -13.87
C ASN A 46 -2.74 -16.24 -13.78
N PHE A 47 -3.51 -16.30 -12.68
CA PHE A 47 -4.60 -15.36 -12.41
C PHE A 47 -4.08 -13.92 -12.30
N LEU A 48 -3.02 -13.70 -11.51
CA LEU A 48 -2.37 -12.40 -11.34
C LEU A 48 -1.81 -11.86 -12.66
N VAL A 49 -1.07 -12.69 -13.41
CA VAL A 49 -0.52 -12.32 -14.73
C VAL A 49 -1.64 -11.98 -15.72
N ASN A 50 -2.69 -12.79 -15.76
CA ASN A 50 -3.82 -12.52 -16.64
C ASN A 50 -4.50 -11.18 -16.33
N ARG A 51 -4.72 -10.87 -15.04
CA ARG A 51 -5.34 -9.60 -14.63
C ARG A 51 -4.44 -8.39 -14.92
N CYS A 52 -3.21 -8.41 -14.43
CA CYS A 52 -2.33 -7.24 -14.44
C CYS A 52 -1.62 -7.03 -15.78
N ILE A 53 -1.20 -8.09 -16.47
CA ILE A 53 -0.37 -7.99 -17.68
C ILE A 53 -1.21 -8.17 -18.95
N ILE A 54 -2.03 -9.23 -19.01
CA ILE A 54 -2.79 -9.56 -20.24
C ILE A 54 -3.98 -8.62 -20.39
N GLN A 55 -4.79 -8.49 -19.35
CA GLN A 55 -5.98 -7.64 -19.35
C GLN A 55 -5.68 -6.18 -19.01
N LYS A 56 -4.50 -5.88 -18.49
CA LYS A 56 -4.08 -4.54 -18.03
C LYS A 56 -5.10 -3.88 -17.10
N LYS A 57 -5.71 -4.69 -16.22
CA LYS A 57 -6.59 -4.16 -15.17
C LYS A 57 -5.77 -3.30 -14.20
N ASN A 58 -6.41 -2.28 -13.65
CA ASN A 58 -5.82 -1.52 -12.55
C ASN A 58 -5.53 -2.45 -11.38
N VAL A 59 -4.34 -2.31 -10.80
CA VAL A 59 -3.93 -3.09 -9.61
C VAL A 59 -4.83 -2.73 -8.43
N GLU A 60 -5.48 -3.76 -7.89
CA GLU A 60 -6.36 -3.69 -6.72
C GLU A 60 -5.70 -4.35 -5.50
N VAL A 61 -6.38 -4.27 -4.35
CA VAL A 61 -5.91 -4.87 -3.09
C VAL A 61 -5.68 -6.38 -3.25
N LEU A 62 -6.57 -7.08 -3.95
CA LEU A 62 -6.47 -8.52 -4.17
C LEU A 62 -5.16 -8.89 -4.89
N ASP A 63 -4.76 -8.11 -5.90
CA ASP A 63 -3.55 -8.36 -6.66
C ASP A 63 -2.30 -8.24 -5.76
N GLY A 64 -2.29 -7.22 -4.88
CA GLY A 64 -1.27 -7.05 -3.83
C GLY A 64 -1.19 -8.23 -2.87
N LEU A 65 -2.33 -8.74 -2.40
CA LEU A 65 -2.39 -9.91 -1.50
C LEU A 65 -1.85 -11.18 -2.16
N ILE A 66 -2.24 -11.43 -3.42
CA ILE A 66 -1.77 -12.59 -4.17
C ILE A 66 -0.27 -12.48 -4.41
N PHE A 67 0.21 -11.33 -4.84
CA PHE A 67 1.64 -11.07 -5.04
C PHE A 67 2.44 -11.29 -3.75
N GLU A 68 2.03 -10.67 -2.64
CA GLU A 68 2.70 -10.82 -1.33
C GLU A 68 2.83 -12.30 -0.94
N LEU A 69 1.72 -13.03 -0.94
CA LEU A 69 1.71 -14.42 -0.48
C LEU A 69 2.49 -15.35 -1.44
N LEU A 70 2.45 -15.11 -2.76
CA LEU A 70 3.33 -15.82 -3.68
C LEU A 70 4.80 -15.47 -3.43
N TYR A 71 5.11 -14.19 -3.21
CA TYR A 71 6.48 -13.71 -3.02
C TYR A 71 7.15 -14.32 -1.78
N PHE A 72 6.42 -14.49 -0.68
CA PHE A 72 6.97 -15.04 0.56
C PHE A 72 6.79 -16.56 0.69
N ASP A 73 5.63 -17.10 0.32
CA ASP A 73 5.23 -18.47 0.72
C ASP A 73 5.27 -19.51 -0.42
N SER A 74 5.50 -19.10 -1.67
CA SER A 74 5.54 -20.06 -2.80
C SER A 74 6.87 -20.80 -2.95
N VAL A 75 6.89 -21.86 -3.77
CA VAL A 75 8.12 -22.59 -4.10
C VAL A 75 9.02 -21.79 -5.05
N ASP A 76 10.33 -22.05 -5.02
CA ASP A 76 11.34 -21.24 -5.73
C ASP A 76 11.06 -21.05 -7.24
N ASP A 77 10.55 -22.07 -7.92
CA ASP A 77 10.17 -21.99 -9.34
C ASP A 77 9.08 -20.94 -9.58
N ILE A 78 8.07 -20.88 -8.70
CA ILE A 78 6.99 -19.90 -8.77
C ILE A 78 7.49 -18.51 -8.41
N LYS A 79 8.33 -18.37 -7.38
CA LYS A 79 8.97 -17.09 -7.02
C LYS A 79 9.80 -16.53 -8.18
N LYS A 80 10.61 -17.36 -8.84
CA LYS A 80 11.41 -16.96 -10.01
C LYS A 80 10.53 -16.46 -11.15
N ARG A 81 9.44 -17.16 -11.45
CA ARG A 81 8.49 -16.75 -12.50
C ARG A 81 7.74 -15.48 -12.13
N LEU A 82 7.28 -15.35 -10.88
CA LEU A 82 6.65 -14.13 -10.36
C LEU A 82 7.57 -12.93 -10.56
N ASN A 83 8.84 -13.03 -10.13
CA ASN A 83 9.82 -11.96 -10.27
C ASN A 83 10.23 -11.70 -11.74
N SER A 84 10.07 -12.68 -12.64
CA SER A 84 10.27 -12.47 -14.07
C SER A 84 9.12 -11.68 -14.72
N TYR A 85 7.88 -11.90 -14.28
CA TYR A 85 6.72 -11.15 -14.79
C TYR A 85 6.62 -9.76 -14.17
N PHE A 86 6.98 -9.62 -12.90
CA PHE A 86 6.84 -8.41 -12.10
C PHE A 86 8.21 -7.96 -11.57
N SER A 87 9.19 -7.84 -12.47
CA SER A 87 10.58 -7.49 -12.11
C SER A 87 10.72 -6.13 -11.42
N PHE A 88 9.73 -5.25 -11.61
CA PHE A 88 9.65 -3.92 -11.01
C PHE A 88 8.47 -3.79 -10.03
N GLY A 89 7.86 -4.92 -9.62
CA GLY A 89 6.65 -4.93 -8.80
C GLY A 89 5.36 -4.88 -9.62
N LEU A 90 4.23 -4.70 -8.91
CA LEU A 90 2.89 -4.66 -9.49
C LEU A 90 2.52 -3.30 -10.10
N ILE A 91 2.99 -2.20 -9.49
CA ILE A 91 2.59 -0.86 -9.90
C ILE A 91 3.52 -0.40 -11.01
N ASP A 92 2.93 -0.09 -12.15
CA ASP A 92 3.62 0.59 -13.24
C ASP A 92 3.89 2.04 -12.83
N LEU A 93 5.16 2.44 -12.85
CA LEU A 93 5.65 3.74 -12.41
C LEU A 93 6.15 4.60 -13.59
N THR A 94 5.59 4.43 -14.79
CA THR A 94 6.12 5.03 -16.02
C THR A 94 5.57 6.42 -16.40
N SER A 95 6.50 7.23 -16.93
CA SER A 95 6.43 8.44 -17.79
C SER A 95 5.69 9.72 -17.37
N SER A 96 4.68 9.68 -16.50
CA SER A 96 3.94 10.90 -16.09
C SER A 96 4.36 11.45 -14.72
N LEU A 97 5.10 10.66 -13.94
CA LEU A 97 5.52 11.00 -12.58
C LEU A 97 6.75 11.90 -12.55
N GLN A 98 6.80 12.81 -11.58
CA GLN A 98 7.94 13.73 -11.43
C GLN A 98 9.18 13.05 -10.83
N LEU A 99 8.99 11.98 -10.06
CA LEU A 99 10.05 11.25 -9.39
C LEU A 99 10.01 9.75 -9.73
N ASN A 100 11.15 9.08 -9.54
CA ASN A 100 11.23 7.63 -9.63
C ASN A 100 10.87 7.00 -8.28
N TYR A 101 9.72 6.33 -8.21
CA TYR A 101 9.23 5.64 -7.01
C TYR A 101 9.62 4.15 -6.93
N GLN A 102 10.40 3.63 -7.89
CA GLN A 102 10.85 2.23 -7.85
C GLN A 102 11.54 1.88 -6.52
N PRO A 103 12.42 2.72 -5.96
CA PRO A 103 13.04 2.41 -4.68
C PRO A 103 12.03 2.28 -3.53
N LEU A 104 10.94 3.04 -3.54
CA LEU A 104 9.88 2.91 -2.55
C LEU A 104 9.07 1.64 -2.76
N GLN A 105 8.72 1.32 -4.00
CA GLN A 105 8.05 0.06 -4.34
C GLN A 105 8.88 -1.15 -3.87
N ASP A 106 10.19 -1.15 -4.12
CA ASP A 106 11.09 -2.22 -3.68
C ASP A 106 11.14 -2.34 -2.16
N LEU A 107 11.24 -1.22 -1.44
CA LEU A 107 11.22 -1.23 0.03
C LEU A 107 9.90 -1.79 0.59
N LEU A 108 8.78 -1.43 -0.02
CA LEU A 108 7.45 -1.90 0.41
C LEU A 108 7.22 -3.38 0.10
N ILE A 109 7.64 -3.88 -1.06
CA ILE A 109 7.62 -5.31 -1.40
C ILE A 109 8.38 -6.13 -0.35
N ASN A 110 9.55 -5.63 0.06
CA ASN A 110 10.39 -6.27 1.07
C ASN A 110 9.92 -6.00 2.53
N GLN A 111 8.76 -5.37 2.72
CA GLN A 111 8.19 -5.01 4.03
C GLN A 111 9.14 -4.15 4.90
N ASN A 112 10.04 -3.38 4.27
CA ASN A 112 11.00 -2.54 4.95
C ASN A 112 10.39 -1.16 5.28
N PHE A 113 9.29 -1.18 6.03
CA PHE A 113 8.38 -0.05 6.19
C PHE A 113 9.02 1.19 6.83
N GLN A 114 9.99 1.02 7.73
CA GLN A 114 10.68 2.16 8.35
C GLN A 114 11.50 2.97 7.33
N GLN A 115 12.15 2.28 6.38
CA GLN A 115 12.91 2.96 5.34
C GLN A 115 11.98 3.52 4.26
N ALA A 116 10.91 2.80 3.94
CA ALA A 116 9.85 3.28 3.04
C ALA A 116 9.22 4.58 3.56
N ASP A 117 8.98 4.69 4.87
CA ASP A 117 8.46 5.89 5.53
C ASP A 117 9.38 7.08 5.36
N LYS A 118 10.68 6.92 5.70
CA LYS A 118 11.68 7.99 5.50
C LYS A 118 11.77 8.42 4.04
N LEU A 119 11.75 7.47 3.11
CA LEU A 119 11.83 7.77 1.68
C LEU A 119 10.57 8.50 1.20
N THR A 120 9.39 8.12 1.69
CA THR A 120 8.13 8.82 1.42
C THR A 120 8.21 10.28 1.87
N GLN A 121 8.73 10.56 3.07
CA GLN A 121 8.93 11.94 3.54
C GLN A 121 9.89 12.73 2.64
N SER A 122 10.98 12.09 2.19
CA SER A 122 11.92 12.71 1.25
C SER A 122 11.24 13.07 -0.05
N TYR A 123 10.44 12.17 -0.64
CA TYR A 123 9.73 12.45 -1.88
C TYR A 123 8.73 13.58 -1.74
N LEU A 124 7.96 13.64 -0.66
CA LEU A 124 7.03 14.76 -0.44
C LEU A 124 7.77 16.10 -0.36
N CYS A 125 8.96 16.15 0.26
CA CYS A 125 9.78 17.36 0.28
C CYS A 125 10.34 17.71 -1.11
N SER A 126 10.80 16.72 -1.88
CA SER A 126 11.30 16.92 -3.23
C SER A 126 10.22 17.40 -4.20
N LEU A 127 8.99 16.87 -4.10
CA LEU A 127 7.83 17.30 -4.90
C LEU A 127 7.42 18.75 -4.59
N ALA A 128 7.58 19.17 -3.35
CA ALA A 128 7.39 20.56 -2.93
C ALA A 128 8.60 21.47 -3.25
N ASN A 129 9.56 21.01 -4.06
CA ASN A 129 10.78 21.73 -4.45
C ASN A 129 11.67 22.20 -3.27
N LEU A 130 11.54 21.59 -2.08
CA LEU A 130 12.21 22.05 -0.87
C LEU A 130 13.73 21.84 -0.91
N ASP A 131 14.19 20.80 -1.60
CA ASP A 131 15.62 20.50 -1.77
C ASP A 131 16.34 21.54 -2.64
N ARG A 132 15.60 22.25 -3.50
CA ARG A 132 16.15 23.21 -4.47
C ARG A 132 16.00 24.65 -3.99
N GLU A 133 14.87 24.98 -3.36
CA GLU A 133 14.52 26.38 -3.06
C GLU A 133 14.76 26.78 -1.60
N TYR A 134 14.58 25.87 -0.63
CA TYR A 134 14.46 26.26 0.79
C TYR A 134 15.41 25.53 1.74
N ASN A 135 16.12 24.49 1.29
CA ASN A 135 17.09 23.71 2.08
C ASN A 135 16.53 23.24 3.45
N ARG A 136 15.32 22.68 3.45
CA ARG A 136 14.64 22.12 4.63
C ARG A 136 14.01 20.77 4.31
N ASN A 137 13.86 19.93 5.34
CA ASN A 137 13.32 18.58 5.24
C ASN A 137 11.94 18.43 5.93
N TRP A 138 11.15 19.51 5.97
CA TRP A 138 9.77 19.49 6.47
C TRP A 138 8.86 20.40 5.64
N LEU A 139 7.60 20.00 5.55
CA LEU A 139 6.56 20.71 4.81
C LEU A 139 5.83 21.73 5.71
N TYR A 140 5.45 22.86 5.12
CA TYR A 140 4.35 23.70 5.58
C TYR A 140 3.06 23.30 4.87
N PHE A 141 1.92 23.71 5.42
CA PHE A 141 0.62 23.39 4.83
C PHE A 141 0.46 23.98 3.43
N THR A 142 1.12 25.12 3.14
CA THR A 142 1.12 25.75 1.82
C THR A 142 1.83 24.89 0.77
N ASP A 143 2.84 24.13 1.17
CA ASP A 143 3.61 23.27 0.28
C ASP A 143 2.74 22.11 -0.24
N ILE A 144 1.75 21.68 0.55
CA ILE A 144 0.84 20.59 0.17
C ILE A 144 0.05 20.91 -1.09
N PHE A 145 -0.35 22.17 -1.29
CA PHE A 145 -1.10 22.58 -2.47
C PHE A 145 -0.26 22.54 -3.76
N SER A 146 1.06 22.44 -3.64
CA SER A 146 1.97 22.33 -4.79
C SER A 146 2.25 20.87 -5.19
N LEU A 147 1.83 19.90 -4.37
CA LEU A 147 2.10 18.49 -4.63
C LEU A 147 1.32 18.02 -5.87
N PRO A 148 1.98 17.38 -6.85
CA PRO A 148 1.29 16.84 -8.00
C PRO A 148 0.32 15.73 -7.58
N THR A 149 -0.92 15.81 -8.06
CA THR A 149 -1.98 14.84 -7.77
C THR A 149 -1.58 13.41 -8.11
N GLU A 150 -0.93 13.21 -9.26
CA GLU A 150 -0.57 11.87 -9.74
C GLU A 150 0.52 11.22 -8.90
N ASP A 151 1.58 11.97 -8.55
CA ASP A 151 2.63 11.54 -7.65
C ASP A 151 2.08 11.19 -6.25
N LEU A 152 1.21 12.05 -5.69
CA LEU A 152 0.60 11.79 -4.38
C LEU A 152 -0.31 10.56 -4.40
N TYR A 153 -1.07 10.36 -5.49
CA TYR A 153 -1.87 9.16 -5.68
C TYR A 153 -1.00 7.90 -5.74
N ILE A 154 0.12 7.94 -6.47
CA ILE A 154 1.03 6.79 -6.57
C ILE A 154 1.68 6.46 -5.23
N LEU A 155 2.11 7.46 -4.46
CA LEU A 155 2.62 7.25 -3.10
C LEU A 155 1.59 6.51 -2.24
N ASP A 156 0.34 6.98 -2.24
CA ASP A 156 -0.73 6.34 -1.48
C ASP A 156 -1.03 4.91 -1.97
N LYS A 157 -1.14 4.72 -3.30
CA LYS A 157 -1.42 3.42 -3.92
C LYS A 157 -0.35 2.39 -3.58
N LEU A 158 0.92 2.77 -3.62
CA LEU A 158 2.04 1.91 -3.23
C LEU A 158 1.88 1.44 -1.77
N TRP A 159 1.64 2.37 -0.84
CA TRP A 159 1.42 2.03 0.56
C TRP A 159 0.24 1.07 0.73
N ARG A 160 -0.91 1.32 0.09
CA ARG A 160 -2.08 0.45 0.21
C ARG A 160 -1.83 -0.95 -0.33
N VAL A 161 -1.29 -1.07 -1.55
CA VAL A 161 -1.13 -2.35 -2.24
C VAL A 161 -0.18 -3.27 -1.48
N TYR A 162 0.91 -2.73 -0.94
CA TYR A 162 1.93 -3.51 -0.23
C TYR A 162 1.76 -3.54 1.30
N SER A 163 0.61 -3.10 1.81
CA SER A 163 0.27 -3.18 3.24
C SER A 163 -1.07 -3.87 3.50
N ARG A 164 -1.55 -4.69 2.55
CA ARG A 164 -2.88 -5.32 2.65
C ARG A 164 -3.97 -4.28 2.88
N ASN A 165 -3.84 -3.12 2.25
CA ASN A 165 -4.71 -1.95 2.37
C ASN A 165 -4.79 -1.35 3.79
N LYS A 166 -3.79 -1.56 4.64
CA LYS A 166 -3.76 -1.02 6.01
C LYS A 166 -3.12 0.36 6.09
N PHE A 167 -2.16 0.66 5.24
CA PHE A 167 -1.36 1.89 5.26
C PHE A 167 -1.65 2.77 4.05
N GLY A 168 -1.46 4.08 4.21
CA GLY A 168 -1.74 5.09 3.20
C GLY A 168 -2.41 6.33 3.78
N PHE A 169 -2.20 7.47 3.14
CA PHE A 169 -2.83 8.73 3.50
C PHE A 169 -4.35 8.69 3.28
N SER A 170 -4.82 8.00 2.24
CA SER A 170 -6.25 7.79 2.00
C SER A 170 -6.90 6.96 3.11
N ILE A 171 -6.18 5.96 3.65
CA ILE A 171 -6.63 5.17 4.81
C ILE A 171 -6.73 6.05 6.05
N GLN A 172 -5.71 6.86 6.33
CA GLN A 172 -5.74 7.81 7.44
C GLN A 172 -6.88 8.83 7.29
N ARG A 173 -7.07 9.39 6.10
CA ARG A 173 -8.19 10.30 5.78
C ARG A 173 -9.53 9.62 6.04
N LYS A 174 -9.74 8.40 5.56
CA LYS A 174 -10.99 7.65 5.76
C LYS A 174 -11.28 7.44 7.24
N ILE A 175 -10.27 7.08 8.03
CA ILE A 175 -10.39 6.94 9.49
C ILE A 175 -10.77 8.29 10.10
N TRP A 176 -10.06 9.36 9.76
CA TRP A 176 -10.31 10.72 10.25
C TRP A 176 -11.73 11.22 9.95
N LEU A 177 -12.24 10.99 8.74
CA LEU A 177 -13.61 11.33 8.37
C LEU A 177 -14.64 10.51 9.17
N SER A 178 -14.39 9.21 9.37
CA SER A 178 -15.31 8.32 10.11
C SER A 178 -15.50 8.70 11.59
N ILE A 179 -14.56 9.46 12.16
CA ILE A 179 -14.58 9.95 13.54
C ILE A 179 -14.90 11.46 13.62
N ASN A 180 -15.61 11.99 12.62
CA ASN A 180 -16.03 13.39 12.53
C ASN A 180 -14.85 14.36 12.60
N CYS A 181 -13.77 14.06 11.88
CA CYS A 181 -12.58 14.91 11.77
C CYS A 181 -11.87 15.19 13.11
N ASN A 182 -12.04 14.32 14.11
CA ASN A 182 -11.46 14.49 15.44
C ASN A 182 -10.00 13.98 15.49
N TRP A 183 -9.05 14.91 15.62
CA TRP A 183 -7.61 14.61 15.66
C TRP A 183 -7.18 13.75 16.85
N ASP A 184 -7.68 14.03 18.05
CA ASP A 184 -7.30 13.27 19.25
C ASP A 184 -7.70 11.80 19.13
N LYS A 185 -8.90 11.54 18.60
CA LYS A 185 -9.37 10.18 18.29
C LYS A 185 -8.54 9.54 17.18
N LEU A 186 -8.15 10.30 16.15
CA LEU A 186 -7.33 9.79 15.05
C LEU A 186 -6.01 9.25 15.58
N TRP A 187 -5.30 10.03 16.40
CA TRP A 187 -3.98 9.66 16.92
C TRP A 187 -4.02 8.37 17.74
N VAL A 188 -5.08 8.16 18.51
CA VAL A 188 -5.29 6.91 19.24
C VAL A 188 -5.58 5.75 18.28
N GLN A 189 -6.47 5.94 17.31
CA GLN A 189 -6.87 4.88 16.38
C GLN A 189 -5.72 4.40 15.48
N ILE A 190 -4.92 5.33 14.95
CA ILE A 190 -3.77 4.98 14.11
C ILE A 190 -2.51 4.67 14.93
N GLY A 191 -2.59 4.70 16.27
CA GLY A 191 -1.49 4.31 17.16
C GLY A 191 -0.32 5.32 17.27
N TRP A 192 -0.56 6.60 16.98
CA TRP A 192 0.41 7.69 17.17
C TRP A 192 0.34 8.31 18.57
N ASN A 193 -0.70 8.02 19.34
CA ASN A 193 -0.85 8.41 20.73
C ASN A 193 -1.28 7.20 21.57
N LYS A 194 -0.54 6.93 22.65
CA LYS A 194 -0.87 5.88 23.62
C LYS A 194 -1.18 6.54 24.96
N ASN A 195 -2.43 6.49 25.38
CA ASN A 195 -2.90 7.02 26.67
C ASN A 195 -2.54 8.50 26.93
N GLY A 196 -2.72 9.35 25.92
CA GLY A 196 -2.40 10.77 26.00
C GLY A 196 -0.94 11.11 25.71
N ILE A 197 -0.06 10.11 25.52
CA ILE A 197 1.36 10.31 25.26
C ILE A 197 1.64 10.08 23.75
N PRO A 198 2.15 11.10 23.03
CA PRO A 198 2.58 10.92 21.64
C PRO A 198 3.73 9.91 21.53
N ALA A 199 3.66 9.04 20.53
CA ALA A 199 4.68 8.04 20.27
C ALA A 199 6.01 8.69 19.85
N ARG A 200 7.13 8.18 20.39
CA ARG A 200 8.48 8.63 20.08
C ARG A 200 9.08 7.93 18.88
N TYR A 201 9.51 8.72 17.91
CA TYR A 201 10.21 8.21 16.73
C TYR A 201 11.64 7.75 17.06
N PRO A 202 12.15 6.66 16.46
CA PRO A 202 11.41 5.68 15.66
C PRO A 202 10.85 4.50 16.47
N HIS A 203 11.26 4.35 17.73
CA HIS A 203 11.16 3.07 18.46
C HIS A 203 9.78 2.73 18.99
N GLU A 204 8.88 3.72 19.16
CA GLU A 204 7.53 3.47 19.69
C GLU A 204 6.47 3.24 18.60
N PHE A 205 6.86 3.40 17.34
CA PHE A 205 6.08 3.05 16.15
C PHE A 205 6.26 1.59 15.76
N ILE A 206 5.27 1.03 15.07
CA ILE A 206 5.22 -0.38 14.65
C ILE A 206 5.52 -0.45 13.15
N TRP A 207 6.66 -1.03 12.78
CA TRP A 207 7.18 -1.06 11.42
C TRP A 207 6.90 -2.38 10.70
N ASN A 208 5.71 -2.93 10.87
CA ASN A 208 5.27 -4.19 10.25
C ASN A 208 3.74 -4.20 10.03
N ILE A 209 3.24 -5.26 9.40
CA ILE A 209 1.83 -5.40 9.03
C ILE A 209 0.86 -5.51 10.22
N ASP A 210 1.36 -5.77 11.44
CA ASP A 210 0.55 -5.89 12.65
C ASP A 210 0.17 -4.53 13.23
N ALA A 211 0.72 -3.43 12.72
CA ALA A 211 0.36 -2.08 13.13
C ALA A 211 -1.14 -1.78 12.87
N PRO A 212 -1.74 -0.79 13.58
CA PRO A 212 -3.11 -0.35 13.31
C PRO A 212 -3.31 0.15 11.87
N ASP A 213 -4.55 0.14 11.40
CA ASP A 213 -4.89 0.78 10.14
C ASP A 213 -4.55 2.28 10.19
N GLY A 214 -4.00 2.81 9.11
CA GLY A 214 -3.52 4.18 9.00
C GLY A 214 -2.23 4.47 9.78
N HIS A 215 -1.59 3.48 10.41
CA HIS A 215 -0.38 3.73 11.21
C HIS A 215 0.76 4.37 10.41
N LEU A 216 0.89 3.99 9.13
CA LEU A 216 1.91 4.47 8.21
C LEU A 216 1.26 4.99 6.91
N PRO A 217 1.96 5.84 6.14
CA PRO A 217 3.21 6.53 6.49
C PRO A 217 3.01 7.59 7.59
N LEU A 218 4.07 7.92 8.31
CA LEU A 218 4.05 8.93 9.37
C LEU A 218 3.92 10.34 8.79
N PHE A 219 3.39 11.25 9.61
CA PHE A 219 3.42 12.68 9.30
C PHE A 219 3.70 13.44 10.60
N ASN A 220 4.77 14.23 10.64
CA ASN A 220 5.26 14.82 11.89
C ASN A 220 4.27 15.86 12.46
N GLN A 221 3.76 15.60 13.67
CA GLN A 221 2.80 16.47 14.36
C GLN A 221 3.44 17.52 15.31
N LEU A 222 4.78 17.60 15.40
CA LEU A 222 5.49 18.57 16.25
C LEU A 222 5.20 20.03 15.88
N ARG A 223 4.68 20.28 14.66
CA ARG A 223 4.32 21.61 14.15
C ARG A 223 2.80 21.81 14.02
N GLY A 224 2.02 20.95 14.68
CA GLY A 224 0.56 20.97 14.63
C GLY A 224 -0.03 20.27 13.40
N VAL A 225 -1.36 20.31 13.30
CA VAL A 225 -2.14 19.46 12.38
C VAL A 225 -2.35 20.08 11.00
N GLN A 226 -1.91 21.32 10.75
CA GLN A 226 -2.26 22.06 9.54
C GLN A 226 -1.77 21.36 8.27
N VAL A 227 -0.59 20.75 8.31
CA VAL A 227 0.01 20.12 7.13
C VAL A 227 -0.72 18.82 6.76
N ILE A 228 -0.97 17.94 7.74
CA ILE A 228 -1.75 16.72 7.51
C ILE A 228 -3.21 17.03 7.20
N SER A 229 -3.77 18.10 7.77
CA SER A 229 -5.10 18.60 7.40
C SER A 229 -5.15 19.03 5.94
N ALA A 230 -4.17 19.80 5.46
CA ALA A 230 -4.09 20.16 4.04
C ALA A 230 -3.94 18.90 3.18
N LEU A 231 -3.16 17.91 3.62
CA LEU A 231 -2.98 16.66 2.90
C LEU A 231 -4.29 15.88 2.78
N PHE A 232 -5.05 15.70 3.86
CA PHE A 232 -6.34 15.00 3.84
C PHE A 232 -7.43 15.72 3.05
N ASN A 233 -7.29 17.03 2.83
CA ASN A 233 -8.21 17.83 2.02
C ASN A 233 -7.68 18.07 0.58
N HIS A 234 -6.57 17.43 0.20
CA HIS A 234 -6.04 17.51 -1.16
C HIS A 234 -7.05 16.91 -2.17
N SER A 235 -7.15 17.50 -3.36
CA SER A 235 -8.14 17.11 -4.39
C SER A 235 -7.92 15.71 -4.96
N VAL A 236 -6.75 15.11 -4.74
CA VAL A 236 -6.44 13.73 -5.13
C VAL A 236 -7.43 12.72 -4.56
N TRP A 237 -8.03 12.99 -3.39
CA TRP A 237 -8.96 12.06 -2.73
C TRP A 237 -10.40 12.18 -3.24
N SER A 238 -10.70 13.15 -4.11
CA SER A 238 -12.07 13.44 -4.57
C SER A 238 -12.64 12.38 -5.52
N GLY A 239 -11.81 11.46 -6.03
CA GLY A 239 -12.25 10.33 -6.86
C GLY A 239 -12.46 9.01 -6.09
N ASP A 240 -12.18 8.98 -4.79
CA ASP A 240 -12.30 7.80 -3.91
C ASP A 240 -13.58 7.83 -3.03
N GLU A 241 -14.51 8.78 -3.29
CA GLU A 241 -15.81 8.90 -2.61
C GLU A 241 -16.91 8.07 -3.26
#